data_AF-A0A401Q4P7-F1
#
_entry.id   AF-A0A401Q4P7-F1
#
_cell.length_a   1.000
_cell.length_b   1.000
_cell.length_c   1.000
_cell.angle_alpha   90.00
_cell.angle_beta   90.00
_cell.angle_gamma   90.00
#
_symmetry.space_group_name_H-M   'P 1'
#
loop_
_entity.id
_entity.type
_entity.pdbx_description
1 polymer ?
#
loop_
_entity_poly.entity_id
_entity_poly.type
_entity_poly.pdbx_seq_one_letter_code
_entity_poly.pdbx_strand_id
1 'polypeptide(L)'
;MKVAVEGCCHGELDKIYESIQFLEKKDNVKVDLLLCCGDFQAVRNEADMICMAVPIKYRQMQTFYKYYSGEKKASVLTIFIGGNHEASNHLQELPYGGWVAPNIYYLGYAGVVKYRGVRIGGLSGIFKPHDYRKGHFEYPPYNQQTMRSAYHVRNIEVFKLKQVRNISAVHVIHIVM
;
A
#
# COMPACT_ATOMS: atom_id res chain seq x y z
N MET A 1 -21.09 -0.15 -9.06
CA MET A 1 -19.65 -0.01 -8.77
C MET A 1 -19.13 -1.37 -8.36
N LYS A 2 -18.11 -1.91 -9.04
CA LYS A 2 -17.47 -3.18 -8.67
C LYS A 2 -16.06 -2.91 -8.17
N VAL A 3 -15.76 -3.40 -6.97
CA VAL A 3 -14.48 -3.21 -6.30
C VAL A 3 -13.81 -4.56 -6.16
N ALA A 4 -12.61 -4.70 -6.72
CA ALA A 4 -11.74 -5.83 -6.46
C ALA A 4 -10.96 -5.57 -5.16
N VAL A 5 -10.79 -6.60 -4.33
CA VAL A 5 -10.02 -6.51 -3.09
C VAL A 5 -8.93 -7.56 -3.14
N GLU A 6 -7.69 -7.10 -3.05
CA GLU A 6 -6.48 -7.91 -3.01
C GLU A 6 -5.89 -7.85 -1.60
N GLY A 7 -5.42 -8.99 -1.10
CA GLY A 7 -4.78 -9.10 0.21
C GLY A 7 -3.36 -8.55 0.15
N CYS A 8 -2.39 -9.46 0.15
CA CYS A 8 -0.97 -9.13 -0.02
C CYS A 8 -0.58 -9.26 -1.49
N CYS A 9 -0.13 -8.17 -2.10
CA CYS A 9 0.22 -8.15 -3.53
C CYS A 9 1.58 -8.83 -3.81
N HIS A 10 2.55 -8.67 -2.91
CA HIS A 10 3.93 -9.11 -3.06
C HIS A 10 4.60 -8.67 -4.38
N GLY A 11 4.22 -7.49 -4.89
CA GLY A 11 4.75 -6.88 -6.12
C GLY A 11 4.26 -7.51 -7.42
N GLU A 12 3.35 -8.49 -7.38
CA GLU A 12 2.82 -9.24 -8.53
C GLU A 12 1.69 -8.50 -9.26
N LEU A 13 1.87 -7.19 -9.50
CA LEU A 13 0.84 -6.33 -10.09
C LEU A 13 0.39 -6.79 -11.47
N ASP A 14 1.32 -7.26 -12.31
CA ASP A 14 1.01 -7.82 -13.63
C ASP A 14 -0.04 -8.94 -13.51
N LYS A 15 0.18 -9.91 -12.62
CA LYS A 15 -0.74 -11.05 -12.40
C LYS A 15 -2.09 -10.61 -11.88
N ILE A 16 -2.13 -9.62 -10.98
CA ILE A 16 -3.38 -9.08 -10.44
C ILE A 16 -4.20 -8.41 -11.55
N TYR A 17 -3.58 -7.53 -12.35
CA TYR A 17 -4.28 -6.86 -13.44
C TYR A 17 -4.70 -7.83 -14.55
N GLU A 18 -3.88 -8.84 -14.88
CA GLU A 18 -4.24 -9.90 -15.82
C GLU A 18 -5.45 -10.72 -15.34
N SER A 19 -5.47 -11.06 -14.04
CA SER A 19 -6.59 -11.77 -13.42
C SER A 19 -7.87 -10.95 -13.45
N ILE A 20 -7.79 -9.65 -13.13
CA ILE A 20 -8.94 -8.74 -13.24
C ILE A 20 -9.43 -8.67 -14.68
N GLN A 21 -8.55 -8.47 -15.66
CA GLN A 21 -8.94 -8.41 -17.08
C GLN A 21 -9.58 -9.71 -17.57
N PHE A 22 -9.08 -10.86 -17.11
CA PHE A 22 -9.67 -12.15 -17.42
C PHE A 22 -11.10 -12.25 -16.88
N LEU A 23 -11.33 -11.88 -15.62
CA LEU A 23 -12.65 -11.89 -14.99
C LEU A 23 -13.61 -10.87 -15.65
N GLU A 24 -13.12 -9.68 -16.00
CA GLU A 24 -13.89 -8.68 -16.73
C GLU A 24 -14.43 -9.23 -18.06
N LYS A 25 -13.58 -9.95 -18.82
CA LYS A 25 -13.97 -10.58 -20.09
C LYS A 25 -14.91 -11.77 -19.88
N LYS A 26 -14.58 -12.65 -18.93
CA LYS A 26 -15.33 -13.88 -18.67
C LYS A 26 -16.76 -13.60 -18.22
N ASP A 27 -16.92 -12.66 -17.31
CA ASP A 27 -18.22 -12.41 -16.66
C ASP A 27 -18.95 -11.21 -17.31
N ASN A 28 -18.36 -10.58 -18.33
CA ASN A 28 -18.84 -9.36 -18.97
C ASN A 28 -19.10 -8.24 -17.95
N VAL A 29 -18.08 -7.96 -17.14
CA VAL A 29 -18.14 -6.97 -16.05
C VAL A 29 -17.00 -5.98 -16.17
N LYS A 30 -17.16 -4.80 -15.55
CA LYS A 30 -16.07 -3.83 -15.39
C LYS A 30 -15.77 -3.63 -13.91
N VAL A 31 -14.50 -3.76 -13.53
CA VAL A 31 -13.97 -3.42 -12.22
C VAL A 31 -13.63 -1.94 -12.22
N ASP A 32 -14.19 -1.21 -11.27
CA ASP A 32 -14.04 0.25 -11.17
C ASP A 32 -12.87 0.67 -10.28
N LEU A 33 -12.45 -0.20 -9.36
CA LEU A 33 -11.46 0.08 -8.33
C LEU A 33 -10.83 -1.24 -7.84
N LEU A 34 -9.51 -1.22 -7.62
CA LEU A 34 -8.78 -2.24 -6.89
C LEU A 34 -8.32 -1.66 -5.54
N LEU A 35 -8.61 -2.38 -4.46
CA LEU A 35 -8.08 -2.11 -3.13
C LEU A 35 -7.02 -3.15 -2.78
N CYS A 36 -5.76 -2.74 -2.60
CA CYS A 36 -4.69 -3.63 -2.11
C CYS A 36 -4.46 -3.39 -0.62
N CYS A 37 -4.57 -4.45 0.17
CA CYS A 37 -4.60 -4.35 1.62
C CYS A 37 -3.21 -4.39 2.27
N GLY A 38 -2.12 -4.38 1.51
CA GLY A 38 -0.75 -4.31 2.02
C GLY A 38 0.23 -5.12 1.18
N ASP A 39 1.49 -5.14 1.62
CA ASP A 39 2.63 -5.75 0.94
C ASP A 39 2.61 -5.46 -0.57
N PHE A 40 2.37 -4.19 -0.92
CA PHE A 40 2.24 -3.73 -2.29
C PHE A 40 3.59 -3.78 -3.02
N GLN A 41 4.69 -3.55 -2.30
CA GLN A 41 6.05 -3.52 -2.82
C GLN A 41 6.23 -2.46 -3.91
N ALA A 42 5.98 -1.18 -3.58
CA ALA A 42 6.19 -0.04 -4.46
C ALA A 42 7.69 0.27 -4.73
N VAL A 43 8.47 -0.70 -5.20
CA VAL A 43 9.92 -0.60 -5.39
C VAL A 43 10.23 0.04 -6.76
N ARG A 44 10.89 1.21 -6.80
CA ARG A 44 11.21 1.93 -8.05
C ARG A 44 12.55 1.50 -8.64
N ASN A 45 13.52 1.20 -7.78
CA ASN A 45 14.88 0.78 -8.16
C ASN A 45 15.53 -0.10 -7.07
N GLU A 46 16.79 -0.52 -7.28
CA GLU A 46 17.56 -1.33 -6.33
C GLU A 46 17.77 -0.63 -4.96
N ALA A 47 17.86 0.70 -4.94
CA ALA A 47 18.03 1.46 -3.69
C ALA A 47 16.77 1.39 -2.80
N ASP A 48 15.58 1.37 -3.40
CA ASP A 48 14.34 1.09 -2.67
C ASP A 48 14.31 -0.36 -2.16
N MET A 49 14.82 -1.31 -2.96
CA MET A 49 14.82 -2.74 -2.60
C MET A 49 15.66 -3.03 -1.36
N ILE A 50 16.79 -2.35 -1.20
CA ILE A 50 17.64 -2.53 0.00
C ILE A 50 16.98 -2.01 1.28
N CYS A 51 15.97 -1.14 1.14
CA CYS A 51 15.18 -0.56 2.23
C CYS A 51 14.00 -1.45 2.66
N MET A 52 13.79 -2.60 2.01
CA MET A 52 12.77 -3.57 2.40
C MET A 52 13.25 -4.48 3.53
N ALA A 53 12.39 -4.67 4.54
CA ALA A 53 12.61 -5.63 5.63
C ALA A 53 12.36 -7.10 5.20
N VAL A 54 12.94 -7.50 4.07
CA VAL A 54 12.90 -8.85 3.50
C VAL A 54 14.32 -9.42 3.48
N PRO A 55 14.54 -10.70 3.83
CA PRO A 55 15.86 -11.33 3.73
C PRO A 55 16.42 -11.21 2.31
N ILE A 56 17.72 -10.94 2.17
CA ILE A 56 18.38 -10.61 0.89
C ILE A 56 18.06 -11.64 -0.21
N LYS A 57 18.11 -12.95 0.12
CA LYS A 57 17.82 -14.04 -0.83
C LYS A 57 16.39 -14.07 -1.38
N TYR A 58 15.45 -13.36 -0.78
CA TYR A 58 14.04 -13.30 -1.18
C TYR A 58 13.65 -11.94 -1.76
N ARG A 59 14.58 -10.98 -1.84
CA ARG A 59 14.31 -9.67 -2.43
C ARG A 59 14.20 -9.82 -3.94
N GLN A 60 13.10 -9.31 -4.49
CA GLN A 60 12.84 -9.30 -5.93
C GLN A 60 12.28 -7.93 -6.31
N MET A 61 12.71 -7.42 -7.45
CA MET A 61 12.25 -6.13 -8.00
C MET A 61 10.75 -6.15 -8.36
N GLN A 62 10.25 -7.35 -8.69
CA GLN A 62 8.90 -7.58 -9.15
C GLN A 62 8.52 -6.64 -10.31
N THR A 63 7.33 -6.03 -10.29
CA THR A 63 6.80 -5.36 -11.49
C THR A 63 6.47 -3.88 -11.29
N PHE A 64 6.44 -3.35 -10.06
CA PHE A 64 6.03 -1.96 -9.80
C PHE A 64 6.86 -0.92 -10.57
N TYR A 65 8.18 -1.13 -10.70
CA TYR A 65 9.06 -0.20 -11.41
C TYR A 65 8.63 0.09 -12.85
N LYS A 66 7.95 -0.86 -13.52
CA LYS A 66 7.41 -0.68 -14.88
C LYS A 66 6.25 0.31 -14.92
N TYR A 67 5.44 0.34 -13.86
CA TYR A 67 4.36 1.31 -13.70
C TYR A 67 4.89 2.69 -13.30
N TYR A 68 5.92 2.71 -12.45
CA TYR A 68 6.61 3.93 -12.06
C TYR A 68 7.31 4.60 -13.24
N SER A 69 8.03 3.83 -14.08
CA SER A 69 8.74 4.33 -15.27
C SER A 69 7.82 4.73 -16.42
N GLY A 70 6.57 4.28 -16.41
CA GLY A 70 5.60 4.47 -17.49
C GLY A 70 5.67 3.44 -18.61
N GLU A 71 6.51 2.40 -18.50
CA GLU A 71 6.51 1.23 -19.39
C GLU A 71 5.12 0.56 -19.42
N LYS A 72 4.45 0.54 -18.26
CA LYS A 72 3.10 0.02 -18.10
C LYS A 72 2.18 1.07 -17.45
N LYS A 73 0.88 0.93 -17.70
CA LYS A 73 -0.19 1.69 -17.04
C LYS A 73 -1.11 0.73 -16.31
N ALA A 74 -1.51 1.08 -15.08
CA ALA A 74 -2.48 0.29 -14.33
C ALA A 74 -3.84 0.31 -15.04
N SER A 75 -4.38 -0.87 -15.31
CA SER A 75 -5.63 -1.06 -16.08
C SER A 75 -6.89 -0.69 -15.30
N VAL A 76 -6.78 -0.60 -13.97
CA VAL A 76 -7.84 -0.25 -13.02
C VAL A 76 -7.25 0.74 -12.02
N LEU A 77 -8.06 1.69 -11.56
CA LEU A 77 -7.65 2.58 -10.47
C LEU A 77 -7.33 1.73 -9.24
N THR A 78 -6.12 1.86 -8.73
CA THR A 78 -5.63 1.06 -7.60
C THR A 78 -5.38 1.96 -6.42
N ILE A 79 -6.01 1.67 -5.28
CA ILE A 79 -5.73 2.31 -4.00
C ILE A 79 -5.11 1.26 -3.08
N PHE A 80 -4.02 1.60 -2.41
CA PHE A 80 -3.37 0.67 -1.50
C PHE A 80 -2.94 1.32 -0.18
N ILE A 81 -2.76 0.46 0.82
CA ILE A 81 -2.06 0.74 2.08
C ILE A 81 -0.76 -0.06 2.12
N GLY A 82 0.20 0.37 2.94
CA GLY A 82 1.47 -0.34 3.11
C GLY A 82 1.33 -1.52 4.06
N GLY A 83 2.09 -2.59 3.83
CA GLY A 83 2.29 -3.70 4.76
C GLY A 83 3.66 -3.69 5.46
N ASN A 84 4.22 -4.87 5.73
CA ASN A 84 5.55 -5.03 6.35
C ASN A 84 6.65 -5.37 5.33
N HIS A 85 6.29 -5.75 4.11
CA HIS A 85 7.23 -5.95 3.01
C HIS A 85 7.11 -4.81 2.01
N GLU A 86 7.58 -3.63 2.40
CA GLU A 86 7.48 -2.41 1.59
C GLU A 86 8.83 -1.75 1.34
N ALA A 87 8.91 -1.03 0.22
CA ALA A 87 9.93 -0.01 0.00
C ALA A 87 9.66 1.17 0.96
N SER A 88 10.06 1.01 2.23
CA SER A 88 9.66 1.93 3.30
C SER A 88 10.12 3.36 3.01
N ASN A 89 11.33 3.55 2.47
CA ASN A 89 11.79 4.87 2.05
C ASN A 89 10.85 5.57 1.07
N HIS A 90 10.38 4.85 0.04
CA HIS A 90 9.47 5.43 -0.95
C HIS A 90 8.11 5.77 -0.33
N LEU A 91 7.53 4.89 0.51
CA LEU A 91 6.26 5.19 1.16
C LEU A 91 6.37 6.32 2.19
N GLN A 92 7.52 6.46 2.86
CA GLN A 92 7.79 7.55 3.81
C GLN A 92 7.91 8.93 3.14
N GLU A 93 8.15 9.00 1.82
CA GLU A 93 8.05 10.26 1.06
C GLU A 93 6.59 10.77 0.98
N LEU A 94 5.60 9.89 1.20
CA LEU A 94 4.17 10.15 1.03
C LEU A 94 3.35 9.81 2.30
N PRO A 95 3.69 10.37 3.48
CA PRO A 95 3.05 10.00 4.75
C PRO A 95 1.55 10.34 4.79
N TYR A 96 1.13 11.33 4.00
CA TYR A 96 -0.26 11.77 3.85
C TYR A 96 -0.96 11.22 2.60
N GLY A 97 -0.33 10.25 1.93
CA GLY A 97 -0.82 9.65 0.69
C GLY A 97 -0.44 10.43 -0.56
N GLY A 98 -0.52 9.76 -1.71
CA GLY A 98 -0.09 10.32 -2.98
C GLY A 98 -0.12 9.31 -4.12
N TRP A 99 -0.03 9.83 -5.34
CA TRP A 99 0.12 9.00 -6.54
C TRP A 99 1.55 8.48 -6.62
N VAL A 100 1.71 7.16 -6.54
CA VAL A 100 3.03 6.52 -6.70
C VAL A 100 3.32 6.18 -8.16
N ALA A 101 2.27 6.09 -8.99
CA ALA A 101 2.32 5.94 -10.44
C ALA A 101 0.96 6.38 -11.02
N PRO A 102 0.85 6.62 -12.34
CA PRO A 102 -0.45 6.88 -12.97
C PRO A 102 -1.48 5.80 -12.62
N ASN A 103 -2.62 6.21 -12.09
CA ASN A 103 -3.72 5.34 -11.70
C ASN A 103 -3.43 4.41 -10.49
N ILE A 104 -2.37 4.66 -9.72
CA ILE A 104 -2.02 3.95 -8.48
C ILE A 104 -1.81 4.96 -7.34
N TYR A 105 -2.65 4.89 -6.31
CA TYR A 105 -2.69 5.83 -5.19
C TYR A 105 -2.39 5.14 -3.86
N TYR A 106 -1.39 5.64 -3.14
CA TYR A 106 -1.08 5.25 -1.77
C TYR A 106 -1.91 6.09 -0.79
N LEU A 107 -2.56 5.47 0.19
CA LEU A 107 -3.36 6.17 1.20
C LEU A 107 -2.54 6.90 2.28
N GLY A 108 -1.22 6.72 2.32
CA GLY A 108 -0.38 7.23 3.40
C GLY A 108 -0.35 6.31 4.61
N TYR A 109 0.27 6.76 5.70
CA TYR A 109 0.29 5.98 6.94
C TYR A 109 -1.11 5.74 7.48
N ALA A 110 -1.96 6.76 7.40
CA ALA A 110 -3.39 6.65 7.54
C ALA A 110 -4.09 7.74 6.74
N GLY A 111 -5.17 7.39 6.06
CA GLY A 111 -5.88 8.32 5.19
C GLY A 111 -7.32 7.89 4.91
N VAL A 112 -8.15 8.85 4.50
CA VAL A 112 -9.52 8.61 4.04
C VAL A 112 -9.74 9.36 2.73
N VAL A 113 -10.17 8.64 1.70
CA VAL A 113 -10.54 9.21 0.40
C VAL A 113 -11.99 8.90 0.08
N LYS A 114 -12.58 9.64 -0.86
CA LYS A 114 -13.94 9.40 -1.35
C LYS A 114 -13.89 8.98 -2.82
N TYR A 115 -14.46 7.82 -3.13
CA TYR A 115 -14.59 7.31 -4.48
C TYR A 115 -16.04 7.00 -4.79
N ARG A 116 -16.62 7.66 -5.80
CA ARG A 116 -18.02 7.48 -6.25
C ARG A 116 -19.05 7.41 -5.11
N GLY A 117 -18.92 8.29 -4.13
CA GLY A 117 -19.84 8.36 -2.98
C GLY A 117 -19.44 7.52 -1.77
N VAL A 118 -18.56 6.53 -1.93
CA VAL A 118 -18.06 5.69 -0.84
C VAL A 118 -16.80 6.29 -0.23
N ARG A 119 -16.71 6.28 1.09
CA ARG A 119 -15.47 6.63 1.80
C ARG A 119 -14.63 5.39 2.02
N ILE A 120 -13.35 5.49 1.74
CA ILE A 120 -12.37 4.42 1.89
C ILE A 120 -11.33 4.91 2.87
N GLY A 121 -11.29 4.30 4.06
CA GLY A 121 -10.28 4.55 5.08
C GLY A 121 -9.19 3.49 5.05
N GLY A 122 -7.94 3.88 5.29
CA GLY A 122 -6.79 2.98 5.31
C GLY A 122 -5.89 3.23 6.50
N LEU A 123 -5.34 2.16 7.09
CA LEU A 123 -4.24 2.20 8.05
C LEU A 123 -3.10 1.29 7.56
N SER A 124 -1.97 1.90 7.22
CA SER A 124 -0.78 1.18 6.75
C SER A 124 0.02 0.61 7.91
N GLY A 125 0.69 -0.52 7.67
CA GLY A 125 1.67 -1.11 8.56
C GLY A 125 1.12 -2.20 9.48
N ILE A 126 1.99 -2.69 10.37
CA ILE A 126 1.64 -3.70 11.38
C ILE A 126 1.84 -3.16 12.80
N PHE A 127 1.06 -3.66 13.76
CA PHE A 127 1.17 -3.21 15.15
C PHE A 127 2.37 -3.85 15.86
N LYS A 128 3.21 -3.02 16.48
CA LYS A 128 4.22 -3.45 17.46
C LYS A 128 4.15 -2.57 18.72
N PRO A 129 3.98 -3.16 19.92
CA PRO A 129 3.70 -2.38 21.13
C PRO A 129 4.85 -1.45 21.53
N HIS A 130 6.09 -1.82 21.25
CA HIS A 130 7.27 -1.02 21.60
C HIS A 130 7.46 0.23 20.74
N ASP A 131 6.86 0.30 19.55
CA ASP A 131 6.94 1.47 18.67
C ASP A 131 5.66 2.30 18.64
N TYR A 132 4.53 1.74 19.08
CA TYR A 132 3.21 2.37 18.96
C TYR A 132 3.11 3.79 19.53
N ARG A 133 3.82 4.11 20.62
CA ARG A 133 3.79 5.45 21.24
C ARG A 133 4.89 6.40 20.75
N LYS A 134 5.71 5.97 19.79
CA LYS A 134 6.79 6.79 19.23
C LYS A 134 6.28 7.69 18.10
N GLY A 135 7.07 8.69 17.72
CA GLY A 135 6.94 9.33 16.41
C GLY A 135 7.54 8.45 15.31
N HIS A 136 7.41 8.90 14.06
CA HIS A 136 8.26 8.43 12.98
C HIS A 136 9.58 9.19 13.03
N PHE A 137 10.69 8.47 13.13
CA PHE A 137 12.05 9.03 13.24
C PHE A 137 13.01 8.34 12.26
N GLU A 138 12.54 7.34 11.53
CA GLU A 138 13.33 6.51 10.64
C GLU A 138 13.66 7.27 9.35
N TYR A 139 14.93 7.22 8.95
CA TYR A 139 15.40 7.76 7.68
C TYR A 139 16.54 6.88 7.12
N PRO A 140 16.76 6.86 5.78
CA PRO A 140 17.89 6.16 5.19
C PRO A 140 19.23 6.85 5.56
N PRO A 141 20.33 6.09 5.76
CA PRO A 141 20.40 4.64 5.67
C PRO A 141 19.80 3.94 6.89
N TYR A 142 18.92 2.97 6.66
CA TYR A 142 18.31 2.21 7.75
C TYR A 142 19.27 1.17 8.30
N ASN A 143 19.16 0.94 9.61
CA ASN A 143 19.63 -0.29 10.21
C ASN A 143 18.46 -1.31 10.27
N GLN A 144 18.76 -2.52 10.75
CA GLN A 144 17.76 -3.59 10.85
C GLN A 144 16.54 -3.21 11.72
N GLN A 145 16.73 -2.39 12.75
CA GLN A 145 15.63 -1.97 13.64
C GLN A 145 14.81 -0.86 12.99
N THR A 146 15.45 0.20 12.47
CA THR A 146 14.73 1.33 11.85
C THR A 146 14.02 0.91 10.56
N MET A 147 14.56 -0.04 9.81
CA MET A 147 13.89 -0.63 8.64
C MET A 147 12.56 -1.30 9.00
N ARG A 148 12.48 -1.96 10.17
CA ARG A 148 11.23 -2.57 10.65
C ARG A 148 10.30 -1.54 11.27
N SER A 149 10.85 -0.66 12.09
CA SER A 149 10.12 0.41 12.78
C SER A 149 9.37 1.34 11.81
N ALA A 150 9.90 1.55 10.60
CA ALA A 150 9.33 2.44 9.58
C ALA A 150 7.88 2.08 9.19
N TYR A 151 7.53 0.79 9.13
CA TYR A 151 6.18 0.34 8.81
C TYR A 151 5.35 -0.05 10.04
N HIS A 152 5.86 0.13 11.27
CA HIS A 152 5.04 -0.14 12.44
C HIS A 152 3.99 0.97 12.64
N VAL A 153 2.75 0.61 12.97
CA VAL A 153 1.67 1.57 13.25
C VAL A 153 2.03 2.44 14.47
N ARG A 154 1.80 3.77 14.39
CA ARG A 154 1.85 4.66 15.56
C ARG A 154 0.46 5.05 16.05
N ASN A 155 0.40 5.53 17.28
CA ASN A 155 -0.83 5.95 17.94
C ASN A 155 -1.48 7.17 17.26
N ILE A 156 -0.69 8.03 16.62
CA ILE A 156 -1.19 9.24 15.96
C ILE A 156 -2.04 8.90 14.73
N GLU A 157 -1.66 7.90 13.93
CA GLU A 157 -2.46 7.38 12.80
C GLU A 157 -3.80 6.80 13.28
N VAL A 158 -3.77 5.97 14.33
CA VAL A 158 -4.97 5.41 14.94
C VAL A 158 -5.88 6.51 15.50
N PHE A 159 -5.28 7.51 16.17
CA PHE A 159 -6.02 8.65 16.72
C PHE A 159 -6.71 9.44 15.61
N LYS A 160 -6.02 9.74 14.50
CA LYS A 160 -6.56 10.45 13.32
C LYS A 160 -7.78 9.71 12.76
N LEU A 161 -7.67 8.40 12.52
CA LEU A 161 -8.78 7.60 11.98
C LEU A 161 -9.97 7.51 12.92
N LYS A 162 -9.74 7.44 14.24
CA LYS A 162 -10.82 7.47 15.25
C LYS A 162 -11.63 8.77 15.25
N GLN A 163 -11.12 9.85 14.68
CA GLN A 163 -11.87 11.12 14.58
C GLN A 163 -12.89 11.12 13.43
N VAL A 164 -12.87 10.12 12.55
CA VAL A 164 -13.78 10.06 11.39
C VAL A 164 -15.21 9.80 11.86
N ARG A 165 -16.12 10.74 11.56
CA ARG A 165 -17.55 10.66 11.89
C ARG A 165 -18.36 10.09 10.71
N ASN A 166 -19.54 9.52 11.00
CA ASN A 166 -20.49 8.88 10.07
C ASN A 166 -19.99 7.55 9.47
N ILE A 167 -20.82 6.50 9.45
CA ILE A 167 -20.42 5.08 9.29
C ILE A 167 -20.49 4.55 7.84
N SER A 168 -20.83 5.36 6.84
CA SER A 168 -20.90 4.92 5.43
C SER A 168 -19.54 4.69 4.74
N ALA A 169 -18.54 4.16 5.46
CA ALA A 169 -17.16 3.99 5.02
C ALA A 169 -16.75 2.51 4.97
N VAL A 170 -16.03 2.14 3.91
CA VAL A 170 -15.24 0.90 3.82
C VAL A 170 -13.91 1.16 4.52
N HIS A 171 -13.53 0.33 5.49
CA HIS A 171 -12.24 0.41 6.15
C HIS A 171 -11.33 -0.72 5.65
N VAL A 172 -10.16 -0.36 5.16
CA VAL A 172 -9.10 -1.26 4.71
C VAL A 172 -8.00 -1.24 5.77
N ILE A 173 -7.72 -2.38 6.38
CA ILE A 173 -6.69 -2.51 7.41
C ILE A 173 -5.82 -3.68 7.01
N HIS A 174 -4.50 -3.47 7.01
CA HIS A 174 -3.56 -4.57 6.85
C HIS A 174 -3.49 -5.35 8.16
N ILE A 175 -3.89 -6.62 8.13
CA ILE A 175 -3.80 -7.51 9.29
C ILE A 175 -2.90 -8.66 8.89
N VAL A 176 -1.63 -8.59 9.30
CA VAL A 176 -0.75 -9.75 9.36
C VAL A 176 -0.66 -10.15 10.83
N MET A 177 -1.18 -11.34 11.15
CA MET A 177 -0.99 -11.97 12.46
C MET A 177 0.43 -12.50 12.59
#